data_AF-V9EVS9-F1
#
_entry.id   AF-V9EVS9-F1
#
_cell.length_a   1.000
_cell.length_b   1.000
_cell.length_c   1.000
_cell.angle_alpha   90.00
_cell.angle_beta   90.00
_cell.angle_gamma   90.00
#
_symmetry.space_group_name_H-M   'P 1'
#
loop_
_entity.id
_entity.type
_entity.pdbx_description
1 polymer ?
#
loop_
_entity_poly.entity_id
_entity_poly.type
_entity_poly.pdbx_seq_one_letter_code
_entity_poly.pdbx_strand_id
1 'polypeptide(L)' 'LEEDEYEVERITDVRSSKKTRYGRTRREYLVFWKGYDEPSWVDEIDLNCGALLRDFDRGRTDPNRLEAMQSHEE' A
#
# COMPACT_ATOMS: atom_id res chain seq x y z
N LEU A 1 -23.78 -0.94 11.86
CA LEU A 1 -22.48 -1.61 12.07
C LEU A 1 -21.72 -1.45 10.76
N GLU A 2 -21.24 -0.24 10.49
CA GLU A 2 -20.23 0.02 9.45
C GLU A 2 -18.88 -0.40 10.07
N GLU A 3 -18.68 -1.71 10.23
CA GLU A 3 -17.59 -2.28 11.05
C GLU A 3 -16.32 -2.63 10.25
N ASP A 4 -16.27 -2.26 8.98
CA ASP A 4 -15.13 -2.53 8.08
C ASP A 4 -14.43 -1.25 7.59
N GLU A 5 -14.84 -0.07 8.06
CA GLU A 5 -14.17 1.20 7.73
C GLU A 5 -13.25 1.62 8.87
N TYR A 6 -12.00 1.15 8.83
CA TYR A 6 -10.95 1.62 9.72
C TYR A 6 -10.34 2.92 9.19
N GLU A 7 -10.25 3.95 10.03
CA GLU A 7 -9.55 5.18 9.68
C GLU A 7 -8.06 4.89 9.50
N VAL A 8 -7.57 5.05 8.27
CA VAL A 8 -6.15 5.02 7.95
C VAL A 8 -5.49 6.31 8.43
N GLU A 9 -4.46 6.19 9.26
CA GLU A 9 -3.65 7.34 9.66
C GLU A 9 -2.68 7.74 8.55
N ARG A 10 -1.91 6.77 8.04
CA ARG A 10 -0.92 6.99 6.97
C ARG A 10 -0.50 5.71 6.27
N ILE A 11 -0.12 5.87 5.01
CA ILE A 11 0.57 4.83 4.23
C ILE A 11 2.06 5.16 4.24
N THR A 12 2.89 4.19 4.58
CA THR A 12 4.35 4.41 4.73
C THR A 12 5.16 3.66 3.69
N ASP A 13 4.65 2.52 3.22
CA ASP A 13 5.39 1.64 2.33
C ASP A 13 4.46 0.96 1.32
N VAL A 14 5.04 0.47 0.23
CA VAL A 14 4.34 -0.34 -0.77
C VAL A 14 5.27 -1.44 -1.24
N ARG A 15 4.76 -2.67 -1.30
CA ARG A 15 5.47 -3.81 -1.85
C ARG A 15 4.68 -4.44 -2.97
N SER A 16 5.39 -4.97 -3.95
CA SER A 16 4.82 -5.88 -4.94
C SER A 16 4.70 -7.28 -4.33
N SER A 17 3.48 -7.79 -4.22
CA SER A 17 3.24 -9.17 -3.80
C SER A 17 3.53 -10.16 -4.91
N LYS A 18 3.54 -11.46 -4.56
CA LYS A 18 3.72 -12.55 -5.54
C LYS A 18 2.72 -12.41 -6.69
N LYS A 19 3.21 -12.62 -7.92
CA LYS A 19 2.37 -12.63 -9.12
C LYS A 19 1.26 -13.65 -8.94
N THR A 20 0.03 -13.22 -9.18
CA THR A 20 -1.09 -14.16 -9.26
C THR A 20 -0.91 -15.09 -10.46
N ARG A 21 -1.61 -16.23 -10.46
CA ARG A 21 -1.64 -17.21 -11.57
C ARG A 21 -1.93 -16.62 -12.97
N TYR A 22 -2.45 -15.39 -13.03
CA TYR A 22 -2.78 -14.66 -14.26
C TYR A 22 -1.73 -13.61 -14.64
N GLY A 23 -0.56 -13.63 -14.00
CA GLY A 23 0.52 -12.68 -14.27
C GLY A 23 0.27 -11.27 -13.73
N ARG A 24 -0.80 -11.04 -12.96
CA ARG A 24 -1.00 -9.75 -12.28
C ARG A 24 -0.17 -9.69 -11.02
N THR A 25 0.73 -8.72 -10.95
CA THR A 25 1.40 -8.30 -9.71
C THR A 25 0.42 -7.53 -8.87
N ARG A 26 0.16 -7.97 -7.64
CA ARG A 26 -0.63 -7.22 -6.66
C ARG A 26 0.27 -6.25 -5.91
N ARG A 27 -0.30 -5.12 -5.48
CA ARG A 27 0.38 -4.16 -4.61
C ARG A 27 -0.24 -4.25 -3.22
N GLU A 28 0.61 -4.40 -2.23
CA GLU A 28 0.24 -4.33 -0.82
C GLU A 28 0.85 -3.06 -0.25
N TYR A 29 0.06 -2.35 0.57
CA TYR A 29 0.46 -1.11 1.21
C TYR A 29 0.59 -1.31 2.71
N LEU A 30 1.64 -0.75 3.30
CA LEU A 30 1.81 -0.75 4.75
C LEU A 30 1.02 0.40 5.36
N VAL A 31 -0.09 0.05 5.99
CA VAL A 31 -1.10 0.95 6.53
C VAL A 31 -0.91 1.05 8.04
N PHE A 32 -0.74 2.28 8.53
CA PHE A 32 -0.88 2.61 9.94
C PHE A 32 -2.33 2.99 10.21
N TRP A 33 -2.97 2.29 11.13
CA TRP A 33 -4.37 2.52 11.49
C TRP A 33 -4.46 3.47 12.66
N LYS A 34 -5.43 4.37 12.62
CA LYS A 34 -5.64 5.34 13.70
C LYS A 34 -6.07 4.60 14.97
N GLY A 35 -5.30 4.78 16.04
CA GLY A 35 -5.58 4.12 17.32
C GLY A 35 -5.04 2.70 17.46
N TYR A 36 -4.29 2.21 16.46
CA TYR A 36 -3.53 0.96 16.56
C TYR A 36 -2.03 1.25 16.46
N ASP A 37 -1.25 0.59 17.30
CA ASP A 37 0.21 0.75 17.33
C ASP A 37 0.89 -0.04 16.19
N GLU A 38 0.28 -1.15 15.79
CA GLU A 38 0.83 -2.07 14.81
C GLU A 38 0.29 -1.78 13.40
N PRO A 39 1.18 -1.49 12.42
CA PRO A 39 0.77 -1.35 11.03
C PRO A 39 0.50 -2.73 10.40
N SER A 40 -0.34 -2.76 9.37
CA SER A 40 -0.61 -4.00 8.61
C SER A 40 -0.44 -3.80 7.10
N TRP A 41 -0.12 -4.90 6.42
CA TRP A 41 -0.08 -4.94 4.96
C TRP A 41 -1.48 -5.20 4.41
N VAL A 42 -1.98 -4.27 3.61
CA VAL A 42 -3.32 -4.32 3.02
C VAL A 42 -3.23 -4.33 1.50
N ASP A 43 -3.95 -5.24 0.85
CA ASP A 43 -3.99 -5.35 -0.61
C ASP A 43 -4.70 -4.11 -1.20
N GLU A 44 -4.26 -3.64 -2.37
CA GLU A 44 -4.86 -2.47 -3.05
C GLU A 44 -6.38 -2.57 -3.22
N ILE A 45 -6.88 -3.79 -3.42
CA ILE A 45 -8.30 -4.07 -3.64
C ILE A 45 -9.10 -3.94 -2.34
N ASP A 46 -8.46 -4.24 -1.21
CA ASP A 46 -9.06 -4.22 0.13
C ASP A 46 -8.96 -2.81 0.74
N LEU A 47 -7.89 -2.09 0.41
CA LEU A 47 -7.68 -0.71 0.79
C LEU A 47 -8.58 0.22 -0.04
N ASN A 48 -9.84 0.40 0.39
CA ASN A 48 -10.80 1.32 -0.23
C ASN A 48 -10.47 2.82 0.02
N CYS A 49 -9.20 3.17 0.16
CA CYS A 49 -8.70 4.52 0.38
C CYS A 49 -7.97 5.03 -0.87
N GLY A 50 -8.61 4.96 -2.04
CA GLY A 50 -8.01 5.37 -3.32
C GLY A 50 -7.47 6.82 -3.34
N ALA A 51 -8.02 7.70 -2.50
CA ALA A 51 -7.49 9.07 -2.32
C ALA A 51 -6.11 9.08 -1.65
N LEU A 52 -5.90 8.30 -0.59
CA LEU A 52 -4.62 8.18 0.11
C LEU A 52 -3.55 7.52 -0.76
N LEU A 53 -3.94 6.51 -1.53
CA LEU A 53 -3.07 5.86 -2.50
C LEU A 53 -2.55 6.85 -3.54
N ARG A 54 -3.43 7.73 -4.06
CA ARG A 54 -3.04 8.75 -5.04
C ARG A 54 -2.17 9.84 -4.43
N ASP A 55 -2.31 10.11 -3.14
CA ASP A 55 -1.44 11.04 -2.41
C ASP A 55 -0.04 10.46 -2.20
N PHE A 56 0.01 9.22 -1.75
CA PHE A 56 1.24 8.45 -1.56
C PHE A 56 2.03 8.27 -2.87
N ASP A 57 1.35 7.91 -3.97
CA ASP A 57 1.96 7.76 -5.30
C ASP A 57 2.47 9.10 -5.85
N ARG A 58 1.74 10.20 -5.62
CA ARG A 58 2.14 11.54 -6.05
C ARG A 58 3.42 12.01 -5.35
N GLY A 59 3.58 11.71 -4.06
CA GLY A 59 4.80 12.03 -3.30
C GLY A 59 6.01 11.14 -3.61
N ARG A 60 5.81 9.97 -4.23
CA ARG A 60 6.90 9.09 -4.70
C ARG A 60 7.29 9.34 -6.15
N THR A 61 6.38 9.87 -6.96
CA THR A 61 6.61 10.21 -8.37
C THR A 61 7.49 11.46 -8.53
N ASP A 62 8.08 12.00 -7.47
CA ASP A 62 9.27 12.84 -7.58
C ASP A 62 10.42 12.01 -8.19
N PRO A 63 10.77 12.23 -9.47
CA PRO A 63 11.70 11.37 -10.21
C PRO A 63 13.15 11.48 -9.70
N ASN A 64 13.39 12.29 -8.67
CA ASN A 64 14.71 12.51 -8.08
C ASN A 64 15.08 11.46 -7.02
N ARG A 65 14.18 10.54 -6.64
CA ARG A 65 14.41 9.58 -5.54
C ARG A 65 14.08 8.12 -5.86
N LEU A 66 13.88 7.75 -7.12
CA LEU A 66 13.43 6.41 -7.50
C LEU A 66 14.60 5.39 -7.61
N GLU A 67 15.32 5.16 -6.51
CA GLU A 67 16.32 4.09 -6.37
C GLU A 67 16.02 3.16 -5.18
N ALA A 68 14.76 2.79 -4.97
CA ALA A 68 14.43 1.67 -4.08
C ALA A 68 12.97 1.27 -4.24
N MET A 69 12.71 0.19 -4.99
CA MET A 69 11.71 -0.85 -4.72
C MET A 69 11.53 -1.74 -5.95
N GLN A 70 12.61 -2.43 -6.32
CA GLN A 70 12.54 -3.68 -7.06
C GLN A 70 13.38 -4.69 -6.29
N SER A 71 12.78 -5.32 -5.30
CA SER A 71 13.34 -6.51 -4.68
C SER A 71 12.21 -7.32 -4.08
N HIS A 72 11.71 -8.28 -4.86
CA HIS A 72 11.87 -9.67 -4.48
C HIS A 72 11.79 -10.55 -5.73
N GLU A 73 12.98 -10.98 -6.13
CA GLU A 73 13.26 -12.06 -7.07
C GLU A 73 13.05 -13.38 -6.33
N GLU A 74 12.29 -14.32 -6.91
CA GLU A 74 12.60 -15.76 -7.06
C GLU A 74 11.77 -16.34 -8.22
#